data_AF-A0A923Q950-F1
#
_entry.id   AF-A0A923Q950-F1
#
_cell.length_a   1.000
_cell.length_b   1.000
_cell.length_c   1.000
_cell.angle_alpha   90.00
_cell.angle_beta   90.00
_cell.angle_gamma   90.00
#
_symmetry.space_group_name_H-M   'P 1'
#
loop_
_entity.id
_entity.type
_entity.pdbx_description
1 polymer ?
#
loop_
_entity_poly.entity_id
_entity_poly.type
_entity_poly.pdbx_seq_one_letter_code
_entity_poly.pdbx_strand_id
1 'polypeptide(L)'
;MKHLLKSTAAWACALLLLPAARAADLPPCKIGDVTRAGVLNYDARIMEYNAAKGMYRVRYVTGYPGDEEWLPARQLKNCTGLVASGVPVSFFAARWELFTGGGGAYQKQKSGDWHVKSLDAAKAPPLTIKADGHYTWVIDSRTTVSGNWREALPAERKSGYEKLGTTLILLNGEDGKNWLVSRDMTGTSDGRDRILIERTDLGLTYRGSRVK
;
A
#
# COMPACT_ATOMS: atom_id res chain seq x y z
N MET A 1 -9.22 -72.43 28.50
CA MET A 1 -10.43 -72.04 27.75
C MET A 1 -10.80 -70.64 28.23
N LYS A 2 -10.33 -69.56 27.59
CA LYS A 2 -10.95 -68.81 26.47
C LYS A 2 -12.48 -68.71 26.57
N HIS A 3 -12.99 -67.57 27.06
CA HIS A 3 -14.16 -66.83 26.55
C HIS A 3 -14.07 -65.38 27.09
N LEU A 4 -13.77 -64.38 26.24
CA LEU A 4 -14.68 -63.56 25.42
C LEU A 4 -15.49 -62.54 26.23
N LEU A 5 -15.21 -61.25 26.02
CA LEU A 5 -16.19 -60.20 25.70
C LEU A 5 -15.46 -58.92 25.26
N LYS A 6 -15.54 -58.64 23.95
CA LYS A 6 -15.08 -57.40 23.31
C LYS A 6 -16.20 -56.37 23.45
N SER A 7 -15.92 -55.23 24.07
CA SER A 7 -16.79 -54.05 24.04
C SER A 7 -16.20 -53.04 23.06
N THR A 8 -16.88 -52.85 21.93
CA THR A 8 -16.59 -51.79 20.95
C THR A 8 -17.43 -50.57 21.29
N ALA A 9 -16.81 -49.57 21.90
CA ALA A 9 -17.43 -48.26 22.09
C ALA A 9 -17.29 -47.45 20.79
N ALA A 10 -18.41 -47.26 20.09
CA ALA A 10 -18.50 -46.36 18.96
C ALA A 10 -18.39 -44.90 19.44
N TRP A 11 -17.29 -44.23 19.11
CA TRP A 11 -17.15 -42.79 19.29
C TRP A 11 -17.96 -42.07 18.22
N ALA A 12 -19.14 -41.59 18.59
CA ALA A 12 -19.90 -40.62 17.82
C ALA A 12 -19.20 -39.26 17.92
N CYS A 13 -18.38 -38.93 16.92
CA CYS A 13 -17.85 -37.58 16.73
C CYS A 13 -19.02 -36.68 16.30
N ALA A 14 -19.67 -36.03 17.26
CA ALA A 14 -20.59 -34.93 16.99
C ALA A 14 -19.76 -33.76 16.42
N LEU A 15 -19.80 -33.58 15.09
CA LEU A 15 -19.38 -32.33 14.46
C LEU A 15 -20.31 -31.23 14.97
N LEU A 16 -19.83 -30.48 15.96
CA LEU A 16 -20.40 -29.19 16.34
C LEU A 16 -20.20 -28.23 15.15
N LEU A 17 -21.25 -28.04 14.36
CA LEU A 17 -21.39 -26.91 13.45
C LEU A 17 -21.42 -25.65 14.31
N LEU A 18 -20.25 -25.07 14.57
CA LEU A 18 -20.15 -23.73 15.11
C LEU A 18 -20.80 -22.77 14.08
N PRO A 19 -21.76 -21.93 14.50
CA PRO A 19 -22.28 -20.90 13.61
C PRO A 19 -21.11 -20.02 13.20
N ALA A 20 -20.91 -19.87 11.89
CA ALA A 20 -19.95 -18.90 11.35
C ALA A 20 -20.27 -17.55 11.99
N ALA A 21 -19.36 -17.05 12.83
CA ALA A 21 -19.47 -15.72 13.39
C ALA A 21 -19.62 -14.75 12.22
N ARG A 22 -20.82 -14.16 12.06
CA ARG A 22 -21.02 -13.06 11.12
C ARG A 22 -20.02 -11.98 11.51
N ALA A 23 -19.08 -11.69 10.61
CA ALA A 23 -18.30 -10.46 10.72
C ALA A 23 -19.30 -9.32 10.92
N ALA A 24 -19.16 -8.57 12.02
CA ALA A 24 -20.03 -7.44 12.26
C ALA A 24 -19.86 -6.45 11.10
N ASP A 25 -20.94 -6.18 10.36
CA ASP A 25 -20.94 -5.20 9.29
C ASP A 25 -20.65 -3.82 9.92
N LEU A 26 -19.42 -3.33 9.75
CA LEU A 26 -19.01 -2.02 10.23
C LEU A 26 -19.79 -0.94 9.46
N PRO A 27 -20.22 0.16 10.13
CA PRO A 27 -20.93 1.24 9.47
C PRO A 27 -20.05 1.90 8.39
N PRO A 28 -20.62 2.53 7.36
CA PRO A 28 -19.83 3.23 6.35
C PRO A 28 -19.03 4.37 6.96
N CYS A 29 -17.80 4.60 6.49
CA CYS A 29 -16.98 5.73 6.93
C CYS A 29 -17.62 7.06 6.51
N LYS A 30 -17.86 7.98 7.47
CA LYS A 30 -18.39 9.31 7.18
C LYS A 30 -17.39 10.40 7.54
N ILE A 31 -17.43 11.49 6.78
CA ILE A 31 -16.68 12.71 7.10
C ILE A 31 -17.20 13.24 8.44
N GLY A 32 -16.28 13.62 9.32
CA GLY A 32 -16.55 14.07 10.68
C GLY A 32 -16.44 12.97 11.73
N ASP A 33 -16.57 11.69 11.38
CA ASP A 33 -16.48 10.59 12.34
C ASP A 33 -15.04 10.41 12.85
N VAL A 34 -14.92 9.86 14.06
CA VAL A 34 -13.64 9.42 14.62
C VAL A 34 -13.52 7.91 14.44
N THR A 35 -12.41 7.47 13.86
CA THR A 35 -12.08 6.05 13.66
C THR A 35 -10.66 5.76 14.15
N ARG A 36 -10.38 4.49 14.43
CA ARG A 36 -9.01 3.99 14.53
C ARG A 36 -8.37 3.99 13.13
N ALA A 37 -7.20 4.58 13.01
CA ALA A 37 -6.53 4.88 11.75
C ALA A 37 -5.04 4.53 11.77
N GLY A 38 -4.50 4.19 10.59
CA GLY A 38 -3.08 3.95 10.37
C GLY A 38 -2.60 2.58 10.90
N VAL A 39 -1.29 2.36 10.82
CA VAL A 39 -0.66 1.09 11.27
C VAL A 39 -0.71 0.94 12.79
N LEU A 40 -0.64 2.06 13.52
CA LEU A 40 -0.61 2.10 14.98
C LEU A 40 -2.01 2.23 15.61
N ASN A 41 -3.07 2.27 14.80
CA ASN A 41 -4.47 2.35 15.25
C ASN A 41 -4.75 3.52 16.22
N TYR A 42 -4.27 4.73 15.90
CA TYR A 42 -4.62 5.93 16.66
C TYR A 42 -6.01 6.43 16.30
N ASP A 43 -6.66 7.12 17.24
CA ASP A 43 -7.95 7.76 16.95
C ASP A 43 -7.70 8.94 16.02
N ALA A 44 -8.43 9.02 14.93
CA ALA A 44 -8.35 10.09 13.95
C ALA A 44 -9.74 10.47 13.44
N ARG A 45 -9.96 11.77 13.25
CA ARG A 45 -11.17 12.30 12.63
C ARG A 45 -11.05 12.22 11.11
N ILE A 46 -12.05 11.69 10.43
CA ILE A 46 -12.14 11.70 8.97
C ILE A 46 -12.48 13.12 8.53
N MET A 47 -11.60 13.74 7.76
CA MET A 47 -11.75 15.13 7.31
C MET A 47 -12.31 15.21 5.90
N GLU A 48 -11.92 14.29 5.03
CA GLU A 48 -12.24 14.35 3.60
C GLU A 48 -12.12 12.95 2.98
N TYR A 49 -12.85 12.70 1.89
CA TYR A 49 -12.61 11.57 0.99
C TYR A 49 -12.35 12.08 -0.42
N ASN A 50 -11.21 11.70 -0.99
CA ASN A 50 -10.87 12.00 -2.38
C ASN A 50 -11.21 10.78 -3.24
N ALA A 51 -12.31 10.86 -3.99
CA ALA A 51 -12.80 9.74 -4.82
C ALA A 51 -11.82 9.36 -5.95
N ALA A 52 -11.14 10.33 -6.56
CA ALA A 52 -10.15 10.07 -7.61
C ALA A 52 -8.95 9.27 -7.09
N LYS A 53 -8.57 9.51 -5.82
CA LYS A 53 -7.50 8.78 -5.14
C LYS A 53 -8.02 7.55 -4.39
N GLY A 54 -9.31 7.45 -4.06
CA GLY A 54 -9.80 6.42 -3.16
C GLY A 54 -9.12 6.46 -1.79
N MET A 55 -8.80 7.67 -1.30
CA MET A 55 -8.08 7.91 -0.05
C MET A 55 -8.87 8.86 0.84
N TYR A 56 -8.81 8.63 2.14
CA TYR A 56 -9.40 9.45 3.18
C TYR A 56 -8.32 10.32 3.80
N ARG A 57 -8.56 11.63 3.87
CA ARG A 57 -7.73 12.50 4.70
C ARG A 57 -8.25 12.42 6.13
N VAL A 58 -7.37 12.07 7.06
CA VAL A 58 -7.68 12.01 8.48
C VAL A 58 -6.83 13.01 9.25
N ARG A 59 -7.32 13.46 10.39
CA ARG A 59 -6.55 14.24 11.38
C ARG A 59 -6.50 13.46 12.68
N TYR A 60 -5.30 13.12 13.14
CA TYR A 60 -5.13 12.36 14.37
C TYR A 60 -5.59 13.16 15.59
N VAL A 61 -6.26 12.48 16.51
CA VAL A 61 -6.76 12.98 17.81
C VAL A 61 -5.89 12.45 18.93
N THR A 62 -5.38 11.23 18.80
CA THR A 62 -4.44 10.60 19.74
C THR A 62 -3.15 10.18 19.02
N GLY A 63 -2.09 9.88 19.77
CA GLY A 63 -0.77 9.54 19.22
C GLY A 63 -0.01 10.78 18.74
N TYR A 64 -0.46 11.37 17.62
CA TYR A 64 0.11 12.58 17.03
C TYR A 64 -0.98 13.64 16.80
N PRO A 65 -1.55 14.25 17.87
CA PRO A 65 -2.72 15.11 17.74
C PRO A 65 -2.49 16.29 16.78
N GLY A 66 -3.40 16.48 15.83
CA GLY A 66 -3.35 17.56 14.84
C GLY A 66 -2.66 17.19 13.53
N ASP A 67 -1.83 16.15 13.51
CA ASP A 67 -1.19 15.68 12.27
C ASP A 67 -2.22 15.10 11.31
N GLU A 68 -1.99 15.30 10.01
CA GLU A 68 -2.89 14.85 8.95
C GLU A 68 -2.22 13.85 8.02
N GLU A 69 -3.01 12.87 7.57
CA GLU A 69 -2.53 11.83 6.67
C GLU A 69 -3.65 11.40 5.71
N TRP A 70 -3.26 11.05 4.49
CA TRP A 70 -4.13 10.39 3.51
C TRP A 70 -3.97 8.90 3.63
N LEU A 71 -5.06 8.19 3.93
CA LEU A 71 -5.09 6.75 4.19
C LEU A 71 -6.09 6.01 3.30
N PRO A 72 -5.80 4.77 2.86
CA PRO A 72 -6.80 3.92 2.20
C PRO A 72 -7.84 3.41 3.19
N ALA A 73 -9.01 3.00 2.70
CA ALA A 73 -10.11 2.45 3.51
C ALA A 73 -9.66 1.32 4.46
N ARG A 74 -8.79 0.40 4.01
CA ARG A 74 -8.27 -0.72 4.83
C ARG A 74 -7.50 -0.32 6.08
N GLN A 75 -7.06 0.94 6.16
CA GLN A 75 -6.38 1.50 7.33
C GLN A 75 -7.33 2.22 8.29
N LEU A 76 -8.63 2.20 8.02
CA LEU A 76 -9.68 2.66 8.93
C LEU A 76 -10.36 1.41 9.53
N LYS A 77 -10.42 1.29 10.86
CA LYS A 77 -10.81 0.02 11.52
C LYS A 77 -12.22 -0.05 12.06
N ASN A 78 -12.86 1.09 12.32
CA ASN A 78 -14.19 1.14 12.95
C ASN A 78 -15.31 1.49 11.96
N CYS A 79 -14.98 1.55 10.67
CA CYS A 79 -15.92 1.84 9.61
C CYS A 79 -15.49 1.14 8.32
N THR A 80 -16.45 0.91 7.42
CA THR A 80 -16.22 0.36 6.09
C THR A 80 -16.05 1.52 5.11
N GLY A 81 -14.82 1.73 4.62
CA GLY A 81 -14.52 2.76 3.63
C GLY A 81 -14.75 2.28 2.19
N LEU A 82 -14.79 3.23 1.26
CA LEU A 82 -14.84 2.95 -0.17
C LEU A 82 -13.48 2.42 -0.65
N VAL A 83 -13.50 1.26 -1.31
CA VAL A 83 -12.30 0.67 -1.91
C VAL A 83 -11.83 1.55 -3.07
N ALA A 84 -10.52 1.80 -3.15
CA ALA A 84 -9.97 2.59 -4.23
C ALA A 84 -10.15 1.87 -5.58
N SER A 85 -10.62 2.62 -6.58
CA SER A 85 -10.69 2.10 -7.95
C SER A 85 -9.29 1.91 -8.53
N GLY A 86 -9.20 1.00 -9.50
CA GLY A 86 -7.99 0.84 -10.29
C GLY A 86 -7.62 2.11 -11.06
N VAL A 87 -6.32 2.33 -11.28
CA VAL A 87 -5.83 3.48 -12.06
C VAL A 87 -5.58 3.11 -13.53
N PRO A 88 -5.83 4.02 -14.48
CA PRO A 88 -5.52 3.81 -15.89
C PRO A 88 -4.01 3.94 -16.16
N VAL A 89 -3.54 3.51 -17.34
CA VAL A 89 -2.14 3.68 -17.79
C VAL A 89 -1.66 5.13 -17.69
N SER A 90 -2.52 6.10 -18.02
CA SER A 90 -2.19 7.53 -17.99
C SER A 90 -1.82 8.04 -16.59
N PHE A 91 -2.21 7.34 -15.52
CA PHE A 91 -1.77 7.66 -14.17
C PHE A 91 -0.24 7.60 -14.05
N PHE A 92 0.41 6.64 -14.71
CA PHE A 92 1.84 6.42 -14.56
C PHE A 92 2.69 7.45 -15.31
N ALA A 93 2.14 8.11 -16.33
CA ALA A 93 2.83 9.09 -17.15
C ALA A 93 3.16 10.37 -16.35
N ALA A 94 4.34 10.39 -15.73
CA ALA A 94 4.85 11.49 -14.92
C ALA A 94 6.33 11.29 -14.58
N ARG A 95 6.90 12.32 -13.96
CA ARG A 95 8.14 12.22 -13.20
C ARG A 95 7.85 11.84 -11.75
N TRP A 96 8.59 10.86 -11.25
CA TRP A 96 8.47 10.29 -9.92
C TRP A 96 9.77 10.49 -9.14
N GLU A 97 9.67 11.11 -7.96
CA GLU A 97 10.75 11.17 -6.99
C GLU A 97 10.80 9.84 -6.22
N LEU A 98 11.89 9.10 -6.37
CA LEU A 98 12.01 7.76 -5.80
C LEU A 98 12.66 7.78 -4.42
N PHE A 99 12.37 6.75 -3.65
CA PHE A 99 12.97 6.53 -2.34
C PHE A 99 12.94 5.04 -1.99
N THR A 100 13.95 4.58 -1.24
CA THR A 100 14.06 3.22 -0.71
C THR A 100 13.98 3.22 0.80
N GLY A 101 13.47 2.13 1.39
CA GLY A 101 13.23 2.05 2.83
C GLY A 101 11.89 2.65 3.26
N GLY A 102 11.59 2.53 4.55
CA GLY A 102 10.28 2.89 5.10
C GLY A 102 10.15 2.56 6.58
N GLY A 103 10.92 3.26 7.41
CA GLY A 103 10.52 3.60 8.78
C GLY A 103 10.04 5.05 8.78
N GLY A 104 9.26 5.51 9.77
CA GLY A 104 9.03 6.95 9.93
C GLY A 104 10.36 7.63 10.29
N ALA A 105 10.78 8.66 9.56
CA ALA A 105 11.79 9.60 10.00
C ALA A 105 11.15 10.44 11.10
N TYR A 106 11.62 10.29 12.33
CA TYR A 106 11.09 11.05 13.45
C TYR A 106 11.87 12.36 13.61
N GLN A 107 11.18 13.49 13.61
CA GLN A 107 11.74 14.76 14.05
C GLN A 107 11.17 15.15 15.41
N LYS A 108 12.04 15.50 16.34
CA LYS A 108 11.64 16.11 17.60
C LYS A 108 11.22 17.56 17.36
N GLN A 109 9.97 17.90 17.67
CA GLN A 109 9.48 19.27 17.63
C GLN A 109 10.07 20.09 18.79
N LYS A 110 9.90 21.42 18.71
CA LYS A 110 10.26 22.34 19.80
C LYS A 110 9.51 22.05 21.11
N SER A 111 8.32 21.43 21.04
CA SER A 111 7.56 20.96 22.21
C SER A 111 8.20 19.78 22.94
N GLY A 112 9.14 19.08 22.28
CA GLY A 112 9.77 17.87 22.80
C GLY A 112 9.17 16.57 22.25
N ASP A 113 8.07 16.63 21.51
CA ASP A 113 7.40 15.46 20.94
C ASP A 113 8.09 14.98 19.66
N TRP A 114 8.12 13.67 19.44
CA TRP A 114 8.66 13.07 18.23
C TRP A 114 7.55 12.86 17.20
N HIS A 115 7.66 13.50 16.04
CA HIS A 115 6.69 13.39 14.95
C HIS A 115 7.30 12.67 13.76
N VAL A 116 6.53 11.84 13.07
CA VAL A 116 6.91 11.29 11.77
C VAL A 116 6.93 12.42 10.75
N LYS A 117 8.11 12.91 10.39
CA LYS A 117 8.29 14.05 9.48
C LYS A 117 8.43 13.62 8.03
N SER A 118 8.97 12.43 7.79
CA SER A 118 9.05 11.80 6.48
C SER A 118 9.13 10.29 6.67
N LEU A 119 9.25 9.52 5.58
CA LEU A 119 9.83 8.19 5.69
C LEU A 119 11.35 8.38 5.85
N ASP A 120 12.00 7.65 6.75
CA ASP A 120 13.46 7.41 6.74
C ASP A 120 13.73 6.60 5.48
N ALA A 121 13.75 7.32 4.37
CA ALA A 121 13.88 6.76 3.06
C ALA A 121 15.05 7.46 2.37
N ALA A 122 16.03 6.66 1.96
CA ALA A 122 17.12 7.16 1.14
C ALA A 122 16.50 7.64 -0.17
N LYS A 123 16.69 8.93 -0.49
CA LYS A 123 16.27 9.46 -1.78
C LYS A 123 16.97 8.65 -2.87
N ALA A 124 16.17 8.09 -3.77
CA ALA A 124 16.66 7.38 -4.94
C ALA A 124 16.46 8.27 -6.17
N PRO A 125 17.34 8.16 -7.18
CA PRO A 125 17.26 9.05 -8.31
C PRO A 125 15.98 8.80 -9.14
N PRO A 126 15.45 9.82 -9.82
CA PRO A 126 14.07 9.85 -10.28
C PRO A 126 13.83 8.98 -11.52
N LEU A 127 12.59 8.50 -11.63
CA LEU A 127 12.05 7.81 -12.80
C LEU A 127 11.04 8.72 -13.51
N THR A 128 11.15 8.83 -14.82
CA THR A 128 10.15 9.49 -15.67
C THR A 128 9.53 8.45 -16.59
N ILE A 129 8.21 8.28 -16.51
CA ILE A 129 7.44 7.45 -17.42
C ILE A 129 6.66 8.38 -18.35
N LYS A 130 6.76 8.16 -19.65
CA LYS A 130 6.04 8.94 -20.66
C LYS A 130 4.83 8.15 -21.16
N ALA A 131 3.81 8.85 -21.64
CA ALA A 131 2.60 8.22 -22.16
C ALA A 131 2.82 7.47 -23.50
N ASP A 132 3.94 7.73 -24.18
CA ASP A 132 4.29 7.20 -25.50
C ASP A 132 4.89 5.79 -25.48
N GLY A 133 4.99 5.15 -24.31
CA GLY A 133 5.64 3.83 -24.18
C GLY A 133 7.10 3.90 -23.74
N HIS A 134 7.70 5.08 -23.54
CA HIS A 134 9.08 5.23 -23.11
C HIS A 134 9.22 5.60 -21.62
N TYR A 135 10.36 5.26 -21.03
CA TYR A 135 10.76 5.76 -19.72
C TYR A 135 12.24 6.18 -19.71
N THR A 136 12.58 7.06 -18.78
CA THR A 136 13.97 7.38 -18.42
C THR A 136 14.16 7.27 -16.92
N TRP A 137 15.22 6.61 -16.50
CA TRP A 137 15.55 6.40 -15.09
C TRP A 137 16.98 6.87 -14.85
N VAL A 138 17.11 7.98 -14.11
CA VAL A 138 18.42 8.41 -13.62
C VAL A 138 18.84 7.41 -12.55
N ILE A 139 20.04 6.85 -12.63
CA ILE A 139 20.56 5.89 -11.65
C ILE A 139 21.60 6.54 -10.76
N ASP A 140 22.46 7.36 -11.36
CA ASP A 140 23.44 8.20 -10.66
C ASP A 140 23.82 9.40 -11.53
N SER A 141 24.89 10.12 -11.17
CA SER A 141 25.35 11.32 -11.90
C SER A 141 25.94 11.03 -13.29
N ARG A 142 26.22 9.77 -13.62
CA ARG A 142 26.85 9.32 -14.85
C ARG A 142 25.93 8.41 -15.68
N THR A 143 24.94 7.79 -15.04
CA THR A 143 24.15 6.72 -15.62
C THR A 143 22.68 7.13 -15.66
N THR A 144 22.12 7.14 -16.87
CA THR A 144 20.68 7.23 -17.11
C THR A 144 20.28 6.11 -18.04
N VAL A 145 19.34 5.28 -17.60
CA VAL A 145 18.74 4.22 -18.41
C VAL A 145 17.54 4.77 -19.13
N SER A 146 17.37 4.39 -20.39
CA SER A 146 16.16 4.66 -21.16
C SER A 146 15.66 3.37 -21.78
N GLY A 147 14.34 3.19 -21.83
CA GLY A 147 13.76 1.97 -22.34
C GLY A 147 12.29 2.11 -22.67
N ASN A 148 11.67 0.97 -22.96
CA ASN A 148 10.25 0.87 -23.25
C ASN A 148 9.52 0.27 -22.05
N TRP A 149 8.26 0.66 -21.87
CA TRP A 149 7.35 0.01 -20.95
C TRP A 149 6.16 -0.56 -21.71
N ARG A 150 5.50 -1.52 -21.08
CA ARG A 150 4.18 -2.02 -21.49
C ARG A 150 3.36 -2.37 -20.26
N GLU A 151 2.09 -2.68 -20.44
CA GLU A 151 1.30 -3.29 -19.37
C GLU A 151 1.85 -4.70 -19.06
N ALA A 152 1.91 -5.02 -17.77
CA ALA A 152 2.34 -6.32 -17.28
C ALA A 152 1.24 -7.36 -17.50
N LEU A 153 1.63 -8.51 -18.06
CA LEU A 153 0.75 -9.67 -18.19
C LEU A 153 0.38 -10.21 -16.81
N PRO A 154 -0.76 -10.88 -16.65
CA PRO A 154 -1.17 -11.45 -15.37
C PRO A 154 -0.10 -12.33 -14.73
N ALA A 155 0.58 -13.17 -15.52
CA ALA A 155 1.64 -14.08 -15.05
C ALA A 155 2.93 -13.36 -14.59
N GLU A 156 3.14 -12.11 -14.99
CA GLU A 156 4.31 -11.32 -14.59
C GLU A 156 4.10 -10.58 -13.28
N ARG A 157 2.85 -10.51 -12.78
CA ARG A 157 2.52 -9.78 -11.57
C ARG A 157 2.92 -10.61 -10.35
N LYS A 158 3.82 -10.07 -9.52
CA LYS A 158 4.09 -10.63 -8.19
C LYS A 158 2.82 -10.65 -7.33
N SER A 159 2.58 -11.79 -6.67
CA SER A 159 1.53 -11.97 -5.65
C SER A 159 1.92 -11.26 -4.34
N GLY A 160 0.92 -10.87 -3.54
CA GLY A 160 1.14 -10.33 -2.18
C GLY A 160 0.96 -8.82 -2.01
N TYR A 161 0.92 -8.04 -3.10
CA TYR A 161 0.58 -6.61 -3.04
C TYR A 161 -0.75 -6.34 -3.75
N GLU A 162 -1.58 -5.49 -3.15
CA GLU A 162 -2.89 -5.09 -3.70
C GLU A 162 -2.68 -4.17 -4.91
N LYS A 163 -2.49 -4.78 -6.08
CA LYS A 163 -2.32 -4.08 -7.37
C LYS A 163 -3.70 -3.66 -7.88
N LEU A 164 -4.25 -2.60 -7.28
CA LEU A 164 -5.53 -2.03 -7.69
C LEU A 164 -5.39 -1.38 -9.08
N GLY A 165 -5.70 -2.15 -10.12
CA GLY A 165 -5.71 -1.69 -11.53
C GLY A 165 -4.49 -2.11 -12.34
N THR A 166 -4.07 -1.22 -13.25
CA THR A 166 -2.96 -1.48 -14.17
C THR A 166 -1.61 -1.58 -13.43
N THR A 167 -0.76 -2.48 -13.90
CA THR A 167 0.65 -2.57 -13.53
C THR A 167 1.46 -2.48 -14.81
N LEU A 168 2.45 -1.60 -14.85
CA LEU A 168 3.40 -1.53 -15.96
C LEU A 168 4.59 -2.45 -15.69
N ILE A 169 5.28 -2.85 -16.76
CA ILE A 169 6.61 -3.44 -16.71
C ILE A 169 7.56 -2.54 -17.50
N LEU A 170 8.61 -2.06 -16.85
CA LEU A 170 9.74 -1.38 -17.47
C LEU A 170 10.70 -2.46 -17.99
N LEU A 171 10.96 -2.45 -19.29
CA LEU A 171 11.83 -3.42 -19.94
C LEU A 171 13.28 -2.93 -19.88
N ASN A 172 14.16 -3.73 -19.27
CA ASN A 172 15.57 -3.40 -19.07
C ASN A 172 15.78 -2.09 -18.26
N GLY A 173 15.22 -2.04 -17.05
CA GLY A 173 15.34 -0.97 -16.06
C GLY A 173 16.77 -0.74 -15.55
N GLU A 174 16.89 -0.22 -14.33
CA GLU A 174 18.14 0.26 -13.72
C GLU A 174 19.37 -0.65 -13.93
N ASP A 175 19.17 -1.95 -13.84
CA ASP A 175 20.19 -3.00 -13.88
C ASP A 175 20.06 -3.92 -15.11
N GLY A 176 19.36 -3.45 -16.14
CA GLY A 176 19.03 -4.24 -17.33
C GLY A 176 18.02 -5.36 -17.06
N LYS A 177 17.34 -5.36 -15.89
CA LYS A 177 16.26 -6.31 -15.58
C LYS A 177 14.89 -5.66 -15.75
N ASN A 178 13.85 -6.48 -15.70
CA ASN A 178 12.49 -5.96 -15.76
C ASN A 178 12.02 -5.49 -14.38
N TRP A 179 11.28 -4.39 -14.35
CA TRP A 179 10.74 -3.79 -13.13
C TRP A 179 9.24 -3.55 -13.27
N LEU A 180 8.45 -4.03 -12.31
CA LEU A 180 7.02 -3.76 -12.24
C LEU A 180 6.78 -2.40 -11.61
N VAL A 181 5.85 -1.62 -12.16
CA VAL A 181 5.38 -0.36 -11.58
C VAL A 181 3.89 -0.47 -11.34
N SER A 182 3.47 -0.31 -10.09
CA SER A 182 2.07 -0.36 -9.69
C SER A 182 1.74 0.85 -8.82
N ARG A 183 0.45 1.11 -8.65
CA ARG A 183 -0.02 2.13 -7.71
C ARG A 183 0.32 1.72 -6.28
N ASP A 184 0.88 2.65 -5.50
CA ASP A 184 1.09 2.45 -4.06
C ASP A 184 -0.04 3.10 -3.25
N MET A 185 -0.60 2.32 -2.34
CA MET A 185 -1.72 2.69 -1.46
C MET A 185 -1.28 2.70 0.02
N THR A 186 -0.01 2.98 0.30
CA THR A 186 0.44 3.34 1.65
C THR A 186 -0.01 4.75 2.04
N GLY A 187 -0.20 4.96 3.34
CA GLY A 187 -0.53 6.28 3.88
C GLY A 187 0.51 7.35 3.53
N THR A 188 0.07 8.59 3.35
CA THR A 188 0.97 9.70 3.01
C THR A 188 0.50 11.04 3.58
N SER A 189 1.43 11.82 4.13
CA SER A 189 1.13 13.15 4.70
C SER A 189 0.96 14.24 3.63
N ASP A 190 1.56 14.09 2.45
CA ASP A 190 1.55 15.11 1.40
C ASP A 190 0.43 14.93 0.36
N GLY A 191 -0.34 13.85 0.46
CA GLY A 191 -1.46 13.52 -0.44
C GLY A 191 -1.05 13.28 -1.89
N ARG A 192 0.25 13.20 -2.19
CA ARG A 192 0.73 12.97 -3.56
C ARG A 192 0.42 11.54 -3.98
N ASP A 193 0.23 11.36 -5.29
CA ASP A 193 0.13 10.02 -5.84
C ASP A 193 1.44 9.27 -5.60
N ARG A 194 1.33 7.97 -5.35
CA ARG A 194 2.46 7.10 -5.10
C ARG A 194 2.46 5.90 -6.04
N ILE A 195 3.66 5.43 -6.37
CA ILE A 195 3.90 4.18 -7.08
C ILE A 195 4.82 3.27 -6.26
N LEU A 196 4.66 1.97 -6.45
CA LEU A 196 5.57 0.94 -5.99
C LEU A 196 6.27 0.37 -7.22
N ILE A 197 7.60 0.35 -7.18
CA ILE A 197 8.46 -0.16 -8.25
C ILE A 197 9.17 -1.38 -7.69
N GLU A 198 9.01 -2.54 -8.32
CA GLU A 198 9.54 -3.81 -7.84
C GLU A 198 10.34 -4.51 -8.93
N ARG A 199 11.57 -4.95 -8.65
CA ARG A 199 12.32 -5.78 -9.59
C ARG A 199 11.60 -7.12 -9.76
N THR A 200 11.56 -7.73 -10.95
CA THR A 200 10.74 -8.94 -11.16
C THR A 200 11.30 -10.21 -10.50
N ASP A 201 12.62 -10.33 -10.38
CA ASP A 201 13.34 -11.53 -9.93
C ASP A 201 13.85 -11.43 -8.47
N LEU A 202 14.05 -10.22 -7.93
CA LEU A 202 14.53 -9.98 -6.57
C LEU A 202 13.55 -9.16 -5.73
N GLY A 203 13.73 -9.14 -4.42
CA GLY A 203 12.95 -8.33 -3.46
C GLY A 203 13.34 -6.84 -3.42
N LEU A 204 14.00 -6.31 -4.45
CA LEU A 204 14.37 -4.89 -4.51
C LEU A 204 13.13 -4.05 -4.86
N THR A 205 12.89 -3.02 -4.05
CA THR A 205 11.71 -2.16 -4.21
C THR A 205 12.07 -0.69 -4.01
N TYR A 206 11.52 0.15 -4.89
CA TYR A 206 11.43 1.60 -4.67
C TYR A 206 9.97 1.97 -4.44
N ARG A 207 9.75 3.03 -3.69
CA ARG A 207 8.50 3.79 -3.74
C ARG A 207 8.76 5.11 -4.45
N GLY A 208 7.75 5.60 -5.16
CA GLY A 208 7.83 6.83 -5.92
C GLY A 208 6.72 7.79 -5.54
N SER A 209 7.02 9.08 -5.58
CA SER A 209 6.09 10.17 -5.32
C SER A 209 5.98 11.06 -6.54
N ARG A 210 4.76 11.37 -7.00
CA ARG A 210 4.60 12.22 -8.18
C ARG A 210 5.24 13.58 -7.90
N VAL A 211 6.07 14.08 -8.82
CA VAL A 211 6.57 15.45 -8.77
C VAL A 211 5.43 16.40 -9.15
N LYS A 212 5.30 17.52 -8.43
CA LYS A 212 4.29 18.55 -8.72
C LYS A 212 4.67 19.35 -9.97
#